data_AF-A0A7G8DMX4-F1
#
_entry.id   AF-A0A7G8DMX4-F1
#
_cell.length_a   1.000
_cell.length_b   1.000
_cell.length_c   1.000
_cell.angle_alpha   90.00
_cell.angle_beta   90.00
_cell.angle_gamma   90.00
#
_symmetry.space_group_name_H-M   'P 1'
#
loop_
_entity.id
_entity.type
_entity.pdbx_description
1 polymer ?
#
loop_
_entity_poly.entity_id
_entity_poly.type
_entity_poly.pdbx_seq_one_letter_code
_entity_poly.pdbx_strand_id
1 'polypeptide(L)'
;MGNSAIIPQELVKRLEEGRNEELRRQLSKASCPELIKIEPAPWKEIKHNLYKATFTWNEEKGPEIVDQDYNTIKNQSLSINSIIIAKLIFVQTGYSARDQQSIGTKLALKGLQIVTERNLGDPWLD
;
A
#
# COMPACT_ATOMS: atom_id res chain seq x y z
N MET A 1 -6.50 8.88 9.72
CA MET A 1 -5.72 7.62 9.81
C MET A 1 -4.77 7.55 8.63
N GLY A 2 -3.51 7.17 8.84
CA GLY A 2 -2.53 7.11 7.76
C GLY A 2 -2.81 5.96 6.79
N ASN A 3 -2.75 6.21 5.49
CA ASN A 3 -2.91 5.22 4.43
C ASN A 3 -1.57 4.54 4.09
N SER A 4 -0.72 4.29 5.09
CA SER A 4 0.65 3.81 4.86
C SER A 4 1.00 2.64 5.76
N ALA A 5 1.86 1.76 5.26
CA ALA A 5 2.47 0.67 6.03
C ALA A 5 3.97 0.59 5.78
N ILE A 6 4.72 0.04 6.73
CA ILE A 6 6.12 -0.31 6.54
C ILE A 6 6.18 -1.69 5.88
N ILE A 7 6.91 -1.79 4.78
CA ILE A 7 7.10 -3.03 4.03
C ILE A 7 8.60 -3.37 3.88
N PRO A 8 8.96 -4.66 3.83
CA PRO A 8 10.35 -5.08 3.67
C PRO A 8 10.83 -4.93 2.22
N GLN A 9 12.15 -4.82 2.05
CA GLN A 9 12.81 -4.73 0.75
C GLN A 9 12.40 -5.85 -0.23
N GLU A 10 12.23 -7.08 0.25
CA GLU A 10 11.86 -8.21 -0.61
C GLU A 10 10.49 -8.02 -1.28
N LEU A 11 9.53 -7.45 -0.56
CA LEU A 11 8.24 -7.09 -1.16
C LEU A 11 8.41 -5.98 -2.20
N VAL A 12 9.24 -4.97 -1.90
CA VAL A 12 9.52 -3.87 -2.84
C VAL A 12 10.11 -4.37 -4.16
N LYS A 13 11.06 -5.32 -4.12
CA LYS A 13 11.62 -5.92 -5.35
C LYS A 13 10.54 -6.52 -6.25
N ARG A 14 9.59 -7.26 -5.66
CA ARG A 14 8.45 -7.83 -6.40
C ARG A 14 7.51 -6.74 -6.95
N LEU A 15 7.31 -5.65 -6.21
CA LEU A 15 6.50 -4.52 -6.66
C LEU A 15 7.17 -3.73 -7.79
N GLU A 16 8.49 -3.64 -7.82
CA GLU A 16 9.26 -3.01 -8.89
C GLU A 16 9.10 -3.76 -10.22
N GLU A 17 9.14 -5.09 -10.19
CA GLU A 17 8.87 -5.94 -11.37
C GLU A 17 7.46 -5.66 -11.93
N GLY A 18 6.43 -5.80 -11.08
CA GLY A 18 5.04 -5.51 -11.48
C GLY A 18 4.82 -4.05 -11.88
N ARG A 19 5.60 -3.12 -11.33
CA ARG A 19 5.55 -1.69 -11.71
C ARG A 19 6.00 -1.49 -13.13
N ASN A 20 7.11 -2.12 -13.51
CA ASN A 20 7.65 -1.98 -14.86
C ASN A 20 6.68 -2.52 -15.92
N GLU A 21 6.00 -3.64 -15.63
CA GLU A 21 4.97 -4.19 -16.51
C GLU A 21 3.77 -3.25 -16.66
N GLU A 22 3.25 -2.73 -15.55
CA GLU A 22 2.13 -1.79 -15.57
C GLU A 22 2.49 -0.49 -16.29
N LEU A 23 3.68 0.06 -16.07
CA LEU A 23 4.15 1.26 -16.76
C LEU A 23 4.29 1.02 -18.27
N ARG A 24 4.87 -0.10 -18.70
CA ARG A 24 4.93 -0.47 -20.13
C ARG A 24 3.53 -0.55 -20.73
N ARG A 25 2.57 -1.13 -20.02
CA ARG A 25 1.17 -1.23 -20.45
C ARG A 25 0.47 0.12 -20.54
N GLN A 26 0.82 1.09 -19.69
CA GLN A 26 0.29 2.45 -19.81
C GLN A 26 0.96 3.21 -20.96
N LEU A 27 2.28 3.10 -21.11
CA LEU A 27 3.03 3.74 -22.21
C LEU A 27 2.54 3.25 -23.59
N SER A 28 2.24 1.96 -23.74
CA SER A 28 1.74 1.42 -25.02
C SER A 28 0.37 1.98 -25.44
N LYS A 29 -0.34 2.65 -24.54
CA LYS A 29 -1.63 3.30 -24.80
C LYS A 29 -1.50 4.81 -25.04
N ALA A 30 -0.33 5.39 -24.77
CA ALA A 30 -0.11 6.82 -24.92
C ALA A 30 0.15 7.17 -26.39
N SER A 31 -0.38 8.32 -26.84
CA SER A 31 -0.14 8.78 -28.20
C SER A 31 1.30 9.23 -28.45
N CYS A 32 1.95 9.81 -27.43
CA CYS A 32 3.34 10.31 -27.49
C CYS A 32 4.11 9.82 -26.24
N PRO A 33 4.51 8.54 -26.18
CA PRO A 33 5.09 7.93 -24.98
C PRO A 33 6.36 8.64 -24.47
N GLU A 34 7.16 9.21 -25.37
CA GLU A 34 8.40 9.93 -25.06
C GLU A 34 8.20 11.23 -24.27
N LEU A 35 6.98 11.79 -24.29
CA LEU A 35 6.62 13.00 -23.55
C LEU A 35 5.89 12.69 -22.24
N ILE A 36 5.59 11.42 -21.97
CA ILE A 36 4.85 11.02 -20.78
C ILE A 36 5.77 11.09 -19.54
N LYS A 37 5.31 11.82 -18.53
CA LYS A 37 5.95 11.85 -17.22
C LYS A 37 5.61 10.58 -16.43
N ILE A 38 6.62 9.97 -15.81
CA ILE A 38 6.43 8.83 -14.90
C ILE A 38 6.38 9.36 -13.46
N GLU A 39 5.24 9.17 -12.80
CA GLU A 39 5.04 9.50 -11.39
C GLU A 39 5.85 8.58 -10.47
N PRO A 40 6.33 9.03 -9.31
CA PRO A 40 7.11 8.21 -8.38
C PRO A 40 6.43 6.89 -7.96
N ALA A 41 7.22 5.94 -7.46
CA ALA A 41 6.68 4.73 -6.86
C ALA A 41 5.86 5.07 -5.61
N PRO A 42 4.78 4.31 -5.32
CA PRO A 42 3.98 4.50 -4.11
C PRO A 42 4.67 3.97 -2.84
N TRP A 43 6.00 3.89 -2.83
CA TRP A 43 6.81 3.55 -1.68
C TRP A 43 8.10 4.36 -1.66
N LYS A 44 8.62 4.62 -0.46
CA LYS A 44 9.89 5.33 -0.25
C LYS A 44 10.69 4.65 0.86
N GLU A 45 11.99 4.50 0.66
CA GLU A 45 12.88 3.99 1.71
C GLU A 45 12.91 4.98 2.89
N ILE A 46 12.75 4.45 4.11
CA ILE A 46 12.75 5.25 5.35
C ILE A 46 13.91 4.87 6.28
N LYS A 47 14.41 3.64 6.16
CA LYS A 47 15.56 3.09 6.88
C LYS A 47 16.06 1.92 6.04
N HIS A 48 17.33 1.55 6.22
CA HIS A 48 17.95 0.44 5.49
C HIS A 48 17.02 -0.80 5.42
N ASN A 49 16.63 -1.18 4.19
CA ASN A 49 15.73 -2.30 3.86
C ASN A 49 14.27 -2.19 4.35
N LEU A 50 13.84 -1.02 4.81
CA LEU A 50 12.47 -0.73 5.24
C LEU A 50 11.89 0.44 4.43
N TYR A 51 10.72 0.21 3.86
CA TYR A 51 10.07 1.17 2.98
C TYR A 51 8.69 1.53 3.52
N LYS A 52 8.32 2.79 3.45
CA LYS A 52 6.94 3.23 3.70
C LYS A 52 6.18 3.19 2.38
N ALA A 53 5.20 2.30 2.28
CA ALA A 53 4.29 2.20 1.15
C ALA A 53 2.98 2.94 1.44
N THR A 54 2.41 3.58 0.42
CA THR A 54 1.15 4.32 0.47
C THR A 54 0.09 3.58 -0.34
N PHE A 55 -1.08 3.43 0.26
CA PHE A 55 -2.20 2.68 -0.28
C PHE A 55 -3.39 3.59 -0.60
N THR A 56 -4.24 3.09 -1.49
CA THR A 56 -5.51 3.70 -1.86
C THR A 56 -6.62 2.65 -1.74
N TRP A 57 -7.84 3.07 -1.49
CA TRP A 57 -9.01 2.18 -1.46
C TRP A 57 -10.23 2.92 -2.02
N ASN A 58 -11.35 2.20 -2.16
CA ASN A 58 -12.63 2.84 -2.48
C ASN A 58 -13.19 3.46 -1.19
N GLU A 59 -13.39 4.77 -1.16
CA GLU A 59 -13.88 5.51 0.02
C GLU A 59 -15.26 5.02 0.51
N GLU A 60 -16.11 4.50 -0.36
CA GLU A 60 -17.44 3.99 0.01
C GLU A 60 -17.38 2.64 0.74
N LYS A 61 -16.36 1.83 0.45
CA LYS A 61 -16.25 0.46 0.97
C LYS A 61 -15.14 0.28 2.00
N GLY A 62 -14.07 1.06 1.90
CA GLY A 62 -12.84 0.86 2.66
C GLY A 62 -12.18 -0.50 2.38
N PRO A 63 -11.02 -0.76 3.01
CA PRO A 63 -10.46 -2.10 3.09
C PRO A 63 -11.21 -2.94 4.14
N GLU A 64 -11.38 -4.24 3.87
CA GLU A 64 -11.87 -5.17 4.88
C GLU A 64 -10.81 -5.43 5.95
N ILE A 65 -11.18 -5.41 7.23
CA ILE A 65 -10.27 -5.66 8.34
C ILE A 65 -10.75 -6.90 9.07
N VAL A 66 -9.87 -7.89 9.22
CA VAL A 66 -10.17 -9.15 9.90
C VAL A 66 -9.16 -9.46 11.01
N ASP A 67 -9.58 -10.22 12.01
CA ASP A 67 -8.71 -10.80 13.02
C ASP A 67 -7.97 -12.05 12.52
N GLN A 68 -7.24 -12.73 13.42
CA GLN A 68 -6.53 -13.97 13.10
C GLN A 68 -7.45 -15.12 12.67
N ASP A 69 -8.71 -15.11 13.14
CA ASP A 69 -9.74 -16.11 12.89
C ASP A 69 -10.63 -15.76 11.69
N TYR A 70 -10.26 -14.72 10.93
CA TYR A 70 -11.00 -14.22 9.76
C TYR A 70 -12.37 -13.61 10.08
N ASN A 71 -12.61 -13.23 11.33
CA ASN A 71 -13.83 -12.48 11.67
C ASN A 71 -13.65 -11.02 11.27
N THR A 72 -14.65 -10.46 10.59
CA THR A 72 -14.66 -9.05 10.24
C THR A 72 -14.72 -8.18 11.49
N ILE A 73 -13.72 -7.32 11.67
CA ILE A 73 -13.69 -6.31 12.72
C ILE A 73 -14.50 -5.10 12.24
N LYS A 74 -15.75 -4.99 12.70
CA LYS A 74 -16.64 -3.87 12.37
C LYS A 74 -16.50 -2.77 13.43
N ASN A 75 -16.30 -1.52 12.99
CA ASN A 75 -16.37 -0.32 13.84
C ASN A 75 -15.50 -0.34 15.11
N GLN A 76 -14.18 -0.48 14.99
CA GLN A 76 -13.28 -0.23 16.11
C GLN A 76 -12.18 0.77 15.77
N SER A 77 -12.07 1.77 16.64
CA SER A 77 -10.90 2.61 16.81
C SER A 77 -9.74 1.72 17.24
N LEU A 78 -8.92 1.29 16.27
CA LEU A 78 -7.57 0.81 16.58
C LEU A 78 -6.94 1.82 17.54
N SER A 79 -6.47 1.38 18.70
CA SER A 79 -5.90 2.30 19.67
C SER A 79 -4.76 3.05 19.00
N ILE A 80 -4.82 4.38 19.05
CA ILE A 80 -3.90 5.28 18.35
C ILE A 80 -2.42 5.01 18.75
N ASN A 81 -2.20 4.37 19.90
CA ASN A 81 -0.90 4.03 20.47
C ASN A 81 -0.48 2.57 20.25
N SER A 82 -1.12 1.85 19.33
CA SER A 82 -0.77 0.46 19.01
C SER A 82 0.23 0.35 17.87
N ILE A 83 1.21 -0.56 18.01
CA ILE A 83 1.95 -1.11 16.86
C ILE A 83 1.18 -2.33 16.36
N ILE A 84 0.81 -2.30 15.07
CA ILE A 84 0.06 -3.37 14.43
C ILE A 84 0.95 -4.08 13.41
N ILE A 85 1.04 -5.40 13.54
CA ILE A 85 1.58 -6.28 12.51
C ILE A 85 0.39 -6.90 11.79
N ALA A 86 0.33 -6.73 10.47
CA ALA A 86 -0.78 -7.20 9.66
C ALA A 86 -0.31 -7.83 8.34
N LYS A 87 -1.10 -8.76 7.82
CA LYS A 87 -0.99 -9.21 6.43
C LYS A 87 -1.86 -8.32 5.56
N LEU A 88 -1.33 -7.79 4.47
CA LEU A 88 -2.04 -6.89 3.57
C LEU A 88 -2.46 -7.63 2.30
N ILE A 89 -3.70 -7.40 1.86
CA ILE A 89 -4.21 -7.85 0.57
C ILE A 89 -4.40 -6.59 -0.28
N PHE A 90 -3.59 -6.46 -1.33
CA PHE A 90 -3.66 -5.32 -2.23
C PHE A 90 -3.30 -5.71 -3.65
N VAL A 91 -3.69 -4.87 -4.60
CA VAL A 91 -3.40 -5.04 -6.02
C VAL A 91 -2.62 -3.84 -6.51
N GLN A 92 -1.53 -4.07 -7.24
CA GLN A 92 -0.82 -3.02 -7.94
C GLN A 92 -1.46 -2.77 -9.29
N THR A 93 -1.76 -1.52 -9.62
CA THR A 93 -2.41 -1.17 -10.89
C THR A 93 -1.80 0.10 -11.46
N GLY A 94 -1.51 0.09 -12.76
CA GLY A 94 -1.13 1.29 -13.50
C GLY A 94 -2.29 2.25 -13.68
N TYR A 95 -1.99 3.55 -13.71
CA TYR A 95 -2.96 4.60 -14.01
C TYR A 95 -2.36 5.63 -14.96
N SER A 96 -3.23 6.31 -15.70
CA SER A 96 -2.92 7.58 -16.35
C SER A 96 -3.61 8.68 -15.56
N ALA A 97 -2.88 9.75 -15.27
CA ALA A 97 -3.42 10.92 -14.61
C ALA A 97 -4.45 11.61 -15.52
N ARG A 98 -5.32 12.43 -14.93
CA ARG A 98 -6.42 13.09 -15.66
C ARG A 98 -5.93 13.98 -16.80
N ASP A 99 -4.71 14.50 -16.68
CA ASP A 99 -4.04 15.31 -17.70
C ASP A 99 -3.57 14.49 -18.91
N GLN A 100 -3.61 13.15 -18.83
CA GLN A 100 -3.04 12.20 -19.80
C GLN A 100 -1.56 12.41 -20.12
N GLN A 101 -0.87 13.23 -19.33
CA GLN A 101 0.55 13.54 -19.49
C GLN A 101 1.41 12.81 -18.47
N SER A 102 0.79 12.29 -17.41
CA SER A 102 1.49 11.54 -16.37
C SER A 102 0.93 10.13 -16.21
N ILE A 103 1.80 9.14 -16.01
CA ILE A 103 1.41 7.77 -15.67
C ILE A 103 2.09 7.32 -14.38
N GLY A 104 1.50 6.36 -13.69
CA GLY A 104 2.11 5.80 -12.50
C GLY A 104 1.49 4.47 -12.12
N THR A 105 1.83 4.01 -10.92
CA THR A 105 1.20 2.84 -10.31
C THR A 105 0.70 3.18 -8.93
N LYS A 106 -0.42 2.59 -8.56
CA LYS A 106 -0.99 2.68 -7.21
C LYS A 106 -1.11 1.29 -6.59
N LEU A 107 -1.09 1.24 -5.25
CA LEU A 107 -1.41 0.05 -4.48
C LEU A 107 -2.84 0.18 -3.97
N ALA A 108 -3.75 -0.61 -4.53
CA ALA A 108 -5.14 -0.64 -4.14
C ALA A 108 -5.33 -1.67 -3.01
N LEU A 109 -5.47 -1.20 -1.78
CA LEU A 109 -5.72 -2.03 -0.61
C LEU A 109 -7.16 -2.58 -0.67
N LYS A 110 -7.28 -3.89 -0.47
CA LYS A 110 -8.55 -4.63 -0.47
C LYS A 110 -8.92 -5.08 0.93
N GLY A 111 -7.93 -5.47 1.72
CA GLY A 111 -8.13 -5.79 3.11
C GLY A 111 -6.82 -6.01 3.85
N LEU A 112 -6.93 -6.19 5.16
CA LEU A 112 -5.83 -6.54 6.04
C LEU A 112 -6.28 -7.51 7.12
N GLN A 113 -5.40 -8.44 7.48
CA GLN A 113 -5.57 -9.32 8.62
C GLN A 113 -4.63 -8.88 9.73
N ILE A 114 -5.17 -8.57 10.91
CA ILE A 114 -4.37 -8.25 12.10
C ILE A 114 -3.75 -9.55 12.62
N VAL A 115 -2.42 -9.56 12.73
CA VAL A 115 -1.66 -10.68 13.29
C VAL A 115 -1.24 -10.38 14.71
N THR A 116 -0.87 -9.14 15.01
CA THR A 116 -0.48 -8.77 16.37
C THR A 116 -0.78 -7.30 16.57
N GLU A 117 -1.35 -6.98 17.72
CA GLU A 117 -1.46 -5.62 18.22
C GLU A 117 -0.64 -5.53 19.51
N ARG A 118 0.25 -4.54 19.61
CA ARG A 118 1.01 -4.26 20.82
C ARG A 118 0.72 -2.85 21.29
N ASN A 119 0.22 -2.70 22.51
CA ASN A 119 0.03 -1.40 23.13
C ASN A 119 1.36 -0.89 23.67
N LEU A 120 1.71 0.36 23.37
CA LEU A 120 2.95 0.98 23.87
C LEU A 120 2.95 1.24 25.40
N GLY A 121 1.88 0.88 26.12
CA GLY A 121 1.73 1.08 27.57
C GLY A 121 1.67 -0.20 28.40
N ASP A 122 1.93 -1.38 27.83
CA ASP A 122 1.90 -2.63 28.59
C ASP A 122 3.11 -2.76 29.53
N PRO A 123 2.91 -2.93 30.85
CA PRO A 123 3.97 -2.87 31.88
C PRO A 123 4.92 -4.07 31.91
N TRP A 124 4.80 -5.00 30.96
CA TRP A 124 5.62 -6.22 30.89
C TRP A 124 6.74 -6.13 29.84
N LEU A 125 7.10 -4.91 29.43
CA LEU A 125 8.12 -4.64 28.41
C LEU A 125 9.23 -3.76 29.01
N ASP A 126 10.00 -4.35 29.92
CA ASP A 126 11.39 -3.96 30.25
C ASP A 126 12.31 -5.17 30.02
#